data_AF-A0A225E0N6-F1
#
_entry.id   AF-A0A225E0N6-F1
#
_cell.length_a   1.000
_cell.length_b   1.000
_cell.length_c   1.000
_cell.angle_alpha   90.00
_cell.angle_beta   90.00
_cell.angle_gamma   90.00
#
_symmetry.space_group_name_H-M   'P 1'
#
loop_
_entity.id
_entity.type
_entity.pdbx_description
1 polymer ?
#
loop_
_entity_poly.entity_id
_entity_poly.type
_entity_poly.pdbx_seq_one_letter_code
_entity_poly.pdbx_strand_id
1 'polypeptide(L)'
;MEGTIIKSKLAFSPDAKVLATIVNDDVRLREVRTGMILFDLRGSLTDPNDIAFSPDGQTLAVGGNDEIQLWNTRTGQLRSSLKEDDLGKIWQMIYTPDGKTLVFAADGLVRVWNPASDKQSTSLYEKPRNIPRLAMPSDGHTLAISTEESHDDRDFVKIEIWDLKKRMITATWNDDDAERHPFVFFQPDGKVLLSVTWFSPTSGIRRWDVRTRKAIGVPVKFHANGLPTAIAPDGKSFVLEDRDTDNLSLRDVVTGNLIAELPGHEIFIQSVAFSKDGRTLATSDGDGVTKIWAVRQPLTK
;
A
#
# COMPACT_ATOMS: atom_id res chain seq x y z
N MET A 1 8.82 -11.85 28.15
CA MET A 1 8.67 -10.39 28.02
C MET A 1 7.71 -10.19 26.88
N GLU A 2 6.47 -9.78 27.16
CA GLU A 2 5.55 -9.35 26.11
C GLU A 2 6.03 -7.97 25.65
N GLY A 3 6.91 -7.96 24.65
CA GLY A 3 7.35 -6.73 24.01
C GLY A 3 6.16 -6.09 23.31
N THR A 4 5.94 -4.79 23.55
CA THR A 4 4.98 -4.02 22.76
C THR A 4 5.43 -4.06 21.30
N ILE A 5 4.63 -4.69 20.45
CA ILE A 5 4.85 -4.73 19.01
C ILE A 5 4.86 -3.29 18.50
N ILE A 6 5.97 -2.87 17.89
CA ILE A 6 6.11 -1.56 17.29
C ILE A 6 5.41 -1.56 15.94
N LYS A 7 4.42 -0.68 15.80
CA LYS A 7 3.78 -0.41 14.51
C LYS A 7 4.75 0.37 13.64
N SER A 8 4.92 -0.02 12.38
CA SER A 8 5.72 0.79 11.46
C SER A 8 5.19 0.82 10.03
N LYS A 9 5.48 1.93 9.34
CA LYS A 9 5.15 2.14 7.93
C LYS A 9 6.30 2.84 7.22
N LEU A 10 6.58 2.43 5.99
CA LEU A 10 7.64 2.97 5.15
C LEU A 10 7.10 3.52 3.82
N ALA A 11 7.67 4.61 3.33
CA ALA A 11 7.46 5.09 1.97
C ALA A 11 8.71 5.81 1.43
N PHE A 12 9.09 5.52 0.18
CA PHE A 12 10.15 6.27 -0.50
C PHE A 12 9.61 7.54 -1.16
N SER A 13 10.42 8.60 -1.18
CA SER A 13 10.20 9.71 -2.10
C SER A 13 10.29 9.23 -3.56
N PRO A 14 9.62 9.91 -4.51
CA PRO A 14 9.63 9.50 -5.93
C PRO A 14 11.02 9.40 -6.56
N ASP A 15 12.00 10.15 -6.05
CA ASP A 15 13.40 10.14 -6.48
C ASP A 15 14.30 9.16 -5.69
N ALA A 16 13.71 8.38 -4.78
CA ALA A 16 14.37 7.38 -3.92
C ALA A 16 15.45 7.92 -2.97
N LYS A 17 15.53 9.24 -2.75
CA LYS A 17 16.56 9.83 -1.87
C LYS A 17 16.12 9.98 -0.42
N VAL A 18 14.82 10.04 -0.19
CA VAL A 18 14.24 10.21 1.15
C VAL A 18 13.34 9.03 1.47
N LEU A 19 13.44 8.51 2.69
CA LEU A 19 12.54 7.52 3.25
C LEU A 19 11.72 8.19 4.36
N ALA A 20 10.40 8.16 4.22
CA ALA A 20 9.49 8.45 5.31
C ALA A 20 9.26 7.19 6.13
N THR A 21 9.32 7.33 7.45
CA THR A 21 9.10 6.24 8.41
C THR A 21 8.09 6.67 9.45
N ILE A 22 7.06 5.85 9.67
CA ILE A 22 6.28 5.85 10.91
C ILE A 22 6.82 4.72 11.78
N VAL A 23 7.12 5.01 13.05
CA VAL A 23 7.47 4.01 14.08
C VAL A 23 6.71 4.38 15.35
N ASN A 24 5.64 3.65 15.67
CA ASN A 24 4.59 4.08 16.60
C ASN A 24 4.05 5.47 16.21
N ASP A 25 4.23 6.48 17.06
CA ASP A 25 3.80 7.86 16.80
C ASP A 25 4.90 8.71 16.15
N ASP A 26 6.13 8.20 16.02
CA ASP A 26 7.24 8.95 15.45
C ASP A 26 7.20 8.93 13.92
N VAL A 27 7.03 10.11 13.32
CA VAL A 27 7.05 10.30 11.86
C VAL A 27 8.32 11.04 11.47
N ARG A 28 9.18 10.39 10.68
CA ARG A 28 10.50 10.95 10.30
C ARG A 28 10.75 10.88 8.81
N LEU A 29 11.49 11.88 8.30
CA LEU A 29 12.11 11.86 6.98
C LEU A 29 13.60 11.60 7.12
N ARG A 30 14.12 10.62 6.39
CA ARG A 30 15.52 10.17 6.46
C ARG A 30 16.16 10.18 5.08
N GLU A 31 17.43 10.58 4.99
CA GLU A 31 18.20 10.37 3.77
C GLU A 31 18.51 8.87 3.61
N VAL A 32 18.14 8.29 2.47
CA VAL A 32 18.26 6.84 2.23
C VAL A 32 19.71 6.36 2.29
N ARG A 33 20.65 7.15 1.77
CA ARG A 33 22.05 6.75 1.64
C ARG A 33 22.80 6.71 2.97
N THR A 34 22.47 7.63 3.88
CA THR A 34 23.22 7.83 5.13
C THR A 34 22.43 7.40 6.37
N GLY A 35 21.11 7.24 6.23
CA GLY A 35 20.18 7.02 7.36
C GLY A 35 19.94 8.26 8.21
N MET A 36 20.54 9.41 7.85
CA MET A 36 20.45 10.65 8.61
C MET A 36 18.99 11.13 8.66
N ILE A 37 18.51 11.47 9.86
CA ILE A 37 17.20 12.10 10.03
C ILE A 37 17.30 13.53 9.48
N LEU A 38 16.56 13.80 8.41
CA LEU A 38 16.42 15.13 7.83
C LEU A 38 15.41 15.95 8.65
N PHE A 39 14.28 15.34 8.98
CA PHE A 39 13.20 15.98 9.75
C PHE A 39 12.51 14.99 10.68
N ASP A 40 12.16 15.49 11.86
CA ASP A 40 11.26 14.87 12.83
C ASP A 40 9.92 15.61 12.77
N LEU A 41 8.90 15.00 12.18
CA LEU A 41 7.64 15.65 11.81
C LEU A 41 6.67 15.64 13.00
N ARG A 42 6.88 16.57 13.92
CA ARG A 42 6.09 16.68 15.16
C ARG A 42 4.81 17.48 14.95
N GLY A 43 3.72 16.78 14.68
CA GLY A 43 2.37 17.34 14.62
C GLY A 43 1.49 16.84 15.76
N SER A 44 0.23 17.26 15.76
CA SER A 44 -0.80 16.80 16.71
C SER A 44 -1.52 15.52 16.28
N LEU A 45 -0.98 14.79 15.29
CA LEU A 45 -1.63 13.62 14.73
C LEU A 45 -1.60 12.46 15.72
N THR A 46 -2.74 11.79 15.92
CA THR A 46 -2.86 10.63 16.80
C THR A 46 -2.86 9.33 15.97
N ASP A 47 -2.15 8.31 16.45
CA ASP A 47 -2.06 6.96 15.85
C ASP A 47 -1.74 6.98 14.32
N PRO A 48 -0.64 7.64 13.89
CA PRO A 48 -0.27 7.71 12.48
C PRO A 48 -0.13 6.29 11.91
N ASN A 49 -0.80 6.02 10.80
CA ASN A 49 -1.00 4.67 10.28
C ASN A 49 -0.55 4.48 8.85
N ASP A 50 -0.72 5.50 8.01
CA ASP A 50 -0.27 5.45 6.63
C ASP A 50 0.47 6.73 6.21
N ILE A 51 1.35 6.59 5.23
CA ILE A 51 2.14 7.67 4.65
C ILE A 51 2.19 7.57 3.13
N ALA A 52 2.05 8.70 2.45
CA ALA A 52 2.13 8.78 1.01
C ALA A 52 2.87 10.05 0.56
N PHE A 53 3.91 9.88 -0.27
CA PHE A 53 4.49 11.02 -0.98
C PHE A 53 3.60 11.43 -2.15
N SER A 54 3.45 12.73 -2.33
CA SER A 54 2.98 13.31 -3.59
C SER A 54 3.94 12.92 -4.74
N PRO A 55 3.45 12.81 -6.00
CA PRO A 55 4.27 12.37 -7.13
C PRO A 55 5.46 13.28 -7.46
N ASP A 56 5.37 14.57 -7.11
CA ASP A 56 6.47 15.54 -7.24
C ASP A 56 7.47 15.48 -6.07
N GLY A 57 7.16 14.71 -5.03
CA GLY A 57 7.97 14.52 -3.83
C GLY A 57 8.01 15.72 -2.88
N GLN A 58 7.25 16.78 -3.13
CA GLN A 58 7.31 18.02 -2.33
C GLN A 58 6.43 17.99 -1.08
N THR A 59 5.40 17.14 -1.11
CA THR A 59 4.46 16.95 0.01
C THR A 59 4.45 15.49 0.47
N LEU A 60 4.47 15.28 1.78
CA LEU A 60 4.17 13.99 2.43
C LEU A 60 2.81 14.10 3.11
N ALA A 61 1.88 13.19 2.78
CA ALA A 61 0.66 12.98 3.54
C ALA A 61 0.90 11.94 4.63
N VAL A 62 0.42 12.22 5.84
CA VAL A 62 0.46 11.33 7.00
C VAL A 62 -0.96 11.22 7.55
N GLY A 63 -1.53 10.02 7.57
CA GLY A 63 -2.90 9.77 8.01
C GLY A 63 -2.89 9.10 9.39
N GLY A 64 -3.73 9.58 10.30
CA GLY A 64 -3.92 9.05 11.65
C GLY A 64 -5.38 8.74 11.93
N ASN A 65 -5.88 9.11 13.11
CA ASN A 65 -7.32 9.07 13.42
C ASN A 65 -7.96 10.42 13.11
N ASP A 66 -9.02 10.41 12.29
CA ASP A 66 -9.83 11.58 11.91
C ASP A 66 -9.08 12.73 11.21
N GLU A 67 -7.79 12.55 10.95
CA GLU A 67 -6.92 13.61 10.45
C GLU A 67 -5.88 13.08 9.46
N ILE A 68 -5.65 13.85 8.39
CA ILE A 68 -4.53 13.70 7.46
C ILE A 68 -3.73 14.99 7.49
N GLN A 69 -2.45 14.91 7.83
CA GLN A 69 -1.52 16.03 7.84
C GLN A 69 -0.62 16.04 6.61
N LEU A 70 -0.44 17.21 6.00
CA LEU A 70 0.42 17.43 4.85
C LEU A 70 1.67 18.19 5.24
N TRP A 71 2.83 17.59 4.99
CA TRP A 71 4.12 18.11 5.38
C TRP A 71 4.94 18.50 4.17
N ASN A 72 5.63 19.63 4.27
CA ASN A 72 6.62 20.00 3.27
C ASN A 72 7.89 19.15 3.47
N THR A 73 8.29 18.39 2.45
CA THR A 73 9.40 17.43 2.54
C THR A 73 10.78 18.09 2.55
N ARG A 74 10.87 19.36 2.15
CA ARG A 74 12.11 20.15 2.13
C ARG A 74 12.32 20.95 3.41
N THR A 75 11.26 21.32 4.12
CA THR A 75 11.36 22.12 5.35
C THR A 75 10.97 21.37 6.61
N GLY A 76 10.31 20.21 6.48
CA GLY A 76 9.77 19.46 7.62
C GLY A 76 8.60 20.17 8.32
N GLN A 77 8.02 21.19 7.71
CA GLN A 77 6.95 21.99 8.31
C GLN A 77 5.57 21.47 7.89
N LEU A 78 4.62 21.50 8.83
CA LEU A 78 3.22 21.24 8.56
C LEU A 78 2.68 22.34 7.63
N ARG A 79 2.15 21.94 6.48
CA ARG A 79 1.60 22.83 5.46
C ARG A 79 0.10 23.04 5.65
N SER A 80 -0.63 21.96 5.87
CA SER A 80 -2.08 21.94 6.07
C SER A 80 -2.51 20.59 6.63
N SER A 81 -3.77 20.48 7.05
CA SER A 81 -4.39 19.21 7.39
C SER A 81 -5.84 19.16 6.91
N LEU A 82 -6.31 17.93 6.69
CA LEU A 82 -7.72 17.61 6.56
C LEU A 82 -8.13 16.98 7.89
N LYS A 83 -9.08 17.61 8.59
CA LYS A 83 -9.67 17.07 9.81
C LYS A 83 -11.18 17.11 9.69
N GLU A 84 -11.80 15.95 9.79
CA GLU A 84 -13.24 15.80 9.75
C GLU A 84 -13.67 14.82 10.83
N ASP A 85 -14.80 15.11 11.45
CA ASP A 85 -15.39 14.20 12.42
C ASP A 85 -15.83 12.91 11.71
N ASP A 86 -15.70 11.78 12.40
CA ASP A 86 -16.17 10.46 11.96
C ASP A 86 -15.48 9.91 10.69
N LEU A 87 -14.22 10.28 10.40
CA LEU A 87 -13.45 9.54 9.38
C LEU A 87 -12.95 8.19 9.93
N GLY A 88 -12.72 8.11 11.23
CA GLY A 88 -12.05 7.00 11.88
C GLY A 88 -10.57 6.91 11.51
N LYS A 89 -10.02 5.70 11.60
CA LYS A 89 -8.61 5.45 11.31
C LYS A 89 -8.33 5.47 9.81
N ILE A 90 -7.33 6.22 9.38
CA ILE A 90 -6.89 6.25 7.98
C ILE A 90 -6.00 5.02 7.72
N TRP A 91 -6.51 4.08 6.93
CA TRP A 91 -5.85 2.79 6.67
C TRP A 91 -4.90 2.80 5.49
N GLN A 92 -5.26 3.52 4.43
CA GLN A 92 -4.45 3.61 3.22
C GLN A 92 -4.71 4.93 2.50
N MET A 93 -3.67 5.53 1.93
CA MET A 93 -3.73 6.74 1.11
C MET A 93 -2.92 6.56 -0.17
N ILE A 94 -3.43 7.08 -1.27
CA ILE A 94 -2.72 7.12 -2.56
C ILE A 94 -2.98 8.45 -3.26
N TYR A 95 -1.91 9.10 -3.74
CA TYR A 95 -2.05 10.24 -4.62
C TYR A 95 -2.37 9.79 -6.05
N THR A 96 -3.19 10.56 -6.75
CA THR A 96 -3.25 10.47 -8.21
C THR A 96 -1.88 10.79 -8.80
N PRO A 97 -1.48 10.18 -9.93
CA PRO A 97 -0.20 10.43 -10.59
C PRO A 97 0.06 11.90 -10.96
N ASP A 98 -0.99 12.70 -11.14
CA ASP A 98 -0.88 14.15 -11.37
C ASP A 98 -0.69 14.98 -10.09
N GLY A 99 -0.76 14.35 -8.92
CA GLY A 99 -0.56 14.93 -7.59
C GLY A 99 -1.71 15.78 -7.07
N LYS A 100 -2.82 15.89 -7.80
CA LYS A 100 -3.91 16.82 -7.45
C LYS A 100 -4.91 16.24 -6.47
N THR A 101 -5.06 14.92 -6.43
CA THR A 101 -6.08 14.27 -5.61
C THR A 101 -5.43 13.22 -4.72
N LEU A 102 -5.81 13.22 -3.45
CA LEU A 102 -5.52 12.15 -2.50
C LEU A 102 -6.78 11.30 -2.36
N VAL A 103 -6.65 10.01 -2.66
CA VAL A 103 -7.68 9.01 -2.36
C VAL A 103 -7.28 8.31 -1.08
N PHE A 104 -8.20 8.15 -0.14
CA PHE A 104 -7.92 7.48 1.12
C PHE A 104 -9.05 6.56 1.57
N ALA A 105 -8.67 5.46 2.20
CA ALA A 105 -9.53 4.48 2.84
C ALA A 105 -9.49 4.71 4.35
N ALA A 106 -10.65 4.79 4.97
CA ALA A 106 -10.80 4.88 6.42
C ALA A 106 -11.89 3.92 6.91
N ASP A 107 -12.30 4.04 8.17
CA ASP A 107 -13.31 3.15 8.76
C ASP A 107 -14.64 3.30 8.04
N GLY A 108 -15.03 2.27 7.28
CA GLY A 108 -16.31 2.25 6.58
C GLY A 108 -16.45 3.31 5.49
N LEU A 109 -15.36 3.81 4.89
CA LEU A 109 -15.41 4.75 3.77
C LEU A 109 -14.16 4.76 2.89
N VAL A 110 -14.36 5.12 1.63
CA VAL A 110 -13.30 5.60 0.72
C VAL A 110 -13.67 7.01 0.27
N ARG A 111 -12.71 7.93 0.38
CA ARG A 111 -12.90 9.34 0.06
C ARG A 111 -11.82 9.87 -0.88
N VAL A 112 -12.17 10.97 -1.54
CA VAL A 112 -11.28 11.74 -2.41
C VAL A 112 -11.17 13.16 -1.88
N TRP A 113 -9.97 13.71 -1.89
CA TRP A 113 -9.71 15.08 -1.41
C TRP A 113 -8.70 15.76 -2.34
N ASN A 114 -8.92 17.04 -2.67
CA ASN A 114 -7.89 17.88 -3.29
C ASN A 114 -7.24 18.77 -2.24
N PRO A 115 -6.00 18.46 -1.81
CA PRO A 115 -5.23 19.26 -0.86
C PRO A 115 -5.08 20.75 -1.16
N ALA A 116 -5.13 21.14 -2.43
CA ALA A 116 -4.83 22.50 -2.86
C ALA A 116 -6.05 23.41 -2.85
N SER A 117 -7.26 22.85 -2.97
CA SER A 117 -8.50 23.64 -3.12
C SER A 117 -9.56 23.33 -2.09
N ASP A 118 -9.57 22.13 -1.52
CA ASP A 118 -10.74 21.63 -0.79
C ASP A 118 -10.50 21.69 0.71
N LYS A 119 -11.48 22.21 1.44
CA LYS A 119 -11.50 22.17 2.91
C LYS A 119 -12.02 20.86 3.48
N GLN A 120 -12.74 20.08 2.66
CA GLN A 120 -13.38 18.82 3.02
C GLN A 120 -13.17 17.82 1.89
N SER A 121 -13.10 16.56 2.27
CA SER A 121 -13.10 15.40 1.38
C SER A 121 -14.50 15.08 0.89
N THR A 122 -14.60 14.38 -0.24
CA THR A 122 -15.85 13.87 -0.76
C THR A 122 -15.89 12.35 -0.70
N SER A 123 -17.05 11.82 -0.32
CA SER A 123 -17.37 10.40 -0.36
C SER A 123 -17.27 9.82 -1.77
N LEU A 124 -16.56 8.69 -1.90
CA LEU A 124 -16.50 7.87 -3.12
C LEU A 124 -17.23 6.55 -2.91
N TYR A 125 -17.00 5.88 -1.78
CA TYR A 125 -17.64 4.63 -1.40
C TYR A 125 -17.99 4.68 0.09
N GLU A 126 -19.28 4.53 0.42
CA GLU A 126 -19.78 4.49 1.79
C GLU A 126 -20.08 3.07 2.26
N LYS A 127 -19.78 2.82 3.54
CA LYS A 127 -20.08 1.59 4.27
C LYS A 127 -19.52 0.29 3.65
N PRO A 128 -18.27 0.21 3.17
CA PRO A 128 -17.59 -1.08 3.03
C PRO A 128 -17.60 -1.80 4.39
N ARG A 129 -17.87 -3.10 4.38
CA ARG A 129 -17.98 -3.92 5.60
C ARG A 129 -16.65 -4.05 6.34
N ASN A 130 -15.54 -3.90 5.63
CA ASN A 130 -14.19 -4.02 6.15
C ASN A 130 -13.28 -2.90 5.64
N ILE A 131 -12.00 -2.97 5.99
CA ILE A 131 -11.00 -1.99 5.58
C ILE A 131 -10.68 -2.20 4.10
N PRO A 132 -11.04 -1.28 3.19
CA PRO A 132 -10.78 -1.46 1.77
C PRO A 132 -9.28 -1.43 1.47
N ARG A 133 -8.85 -2.11 0.40
CA ARG A 133 -7.51 -1.89 -0.19
C ARG A 133 -7.64 -1.18 -1.52
N LEU A 134 -6.78 -0.19 -1.70
CA LEU A 134 -6.76 0.71 -2.85
C LEU A 134 -5.57 0.41 -3.74
N ALA A 135 -5.78 0.45 -5.05
CA ALA A 135 -4.72 0.48 -6.05
C ALA A 135 -5.08 1.40 -7.21
N MET A 136 -4.09 2.13 -7.72
CA MET A 136 -4.28 3.05 -8.84
C MET A 136 -3.16 2.81 -9.88
N PRO A 137 -3.49 2.66 -11.17
CA PRO A 137 -2.48 2.62 -12.20
C PRO A 137 -1.99 4.04 -12.54
N SER A 138 -0.95 4.13 -13.37
CA SER A 138 -0.37 5.41 -13.78
C SER A 138 -1.31 6.31 -14.59
N ASP A 139 -2.50 5.83 -14.99
CA ASP A 139 -3.48 6.62 -15.73
C ASP A 139 -4.14 7.72 -14.88
N GLY A 140 -4.16 7.57 -13.55
CA GLY A 140 -4.77 8.50 -12.61
C GLY A 140 -6.28 8.67 -12.71
N HIS A 141 -6.97 7.80 -13.46
CA HIS A 141 -8.41 7.87 -13.67
C HIS A 141 -9.13 6.59 -13.24
N THR A 142 -8.40 5.48 -13.16
CA THR A 142 -8.91 4.19 -12.70
C THR A 142 -8.51 3.96 -11.24
N LEU A 143 -9.43 3.48 -10.40
CA LEU A 143 -9.13 3.04 -9.04
C LEU A 143 -9.68 1.63 -8.83
N ALA A 144 -8.85 0.70 -8.39
CA ALA A 144 -9.33 -0.58 -7.87
C ALA A 144 -9.52 -0.47 -6.35
N ILE A 145 -10.68 -0.91 -5.87
CA ILE A 145 -11.01 -1.03 -4.45
C ILE A 145 -11.35 -2.49 -4.21
N SER A 146 -10.60 -3.18 -3.35
CA SER A 146 -11.00 -4.50 -2.86
C SER A 146 -11.69 -4.39 -1.50
N THR A 147 -12.80 -5.10 -1.37
CA THR A 147 -13.63 -5.18 -0.17
C THR A 147 -14.05 -6.63 0.06
N GLU A 148 -14.58 -6.90 1.25
CA GLU A 148 -15.24 -8.16 1.59
C GLU A 148 -16.73 -7.88 1.78
N GLU A 149 -17.57 -8.70 1.16
CA GLU A 149 -19.01 -8.67 1.34
C GLU A 149 -19.46 -10.01 1.94
N SER A 150 -20.49 -10.00 2.79
CA SER A 150 -21.21 -11.23 3.17
C SER A 150 -22.57 -11.25 2.50
N HIS A 151 -22.94 -12.39 1.94
CA HIS A 151 -24.32 -12.73 1.64
C HIS A 151 -24.59 -14.18 2.08
N ASP A 152 -25.67 -14.40 2.82
CA ASP A 152 -26.11 -15.74 3.26
C ASP A 152 -25.00 -16.61 3.89
N ASP A 153 -24.36 -16.10 4.96
CA ASP A 153 -23.26 -16.75 5.70
C ASP A 153 -22.03 -17.14 4.85
N ARG A 154 -21.90 -16.57 3.65
CA ARG A 154 -20.70 -16.68 2.83
C ARG A 154 -20.07 -15.31 2.60
N ASP A 155 -18.82 -15.20 3.01
CA ASP A 155 -17.97 -14.06 2.69
C ASP A 155 -17.41 -14.27 1.28
N PHE A 156 -17.60 -13.29 0.40
CA PHE A 156 -16.94 -13.26 -0.89
C PHE A 156 -16.21 -11.94 -1.07
N VAL A 157 -15.11 -12.03 -1.78
CA VAL A 157 -14.27 -10.89 -2.09
C VAL A 157 -14.74 -10.23 -3.36
N LYS A 158 -14.83 -8.91 -3.30
CA LYS A 158 -15.14 -8.06 -4.44
C LYS A 158 -13.97 -7.14 -4.73
N ILE A 159 -13.67 -6.99 -6.02
CA ILE A 159 -12.76 -5.98 -6.52
C ILE A 159 -13.55 -5.09 -7.46
N GLU A 160 -13.77 -3.85 -7.06
CA GLU A 160 -14.49 -2.87 -7.85
C GLU A 160 -13.52 -1.93 -8.56
N ILE A 161 -13.77 -1.70 -9.84
CA ILE A 161 -12.99 -0.79 -10.67
C ILE A 161 -13.78 0.48 -10.89
N TRP A 162 -13.30 1.58 -10.34
CA TRP A 162 -13.92 2.89 -10.34
C TRP A 162 -13.30 3.81 -11.40
N ASP A 163 -14.15 4.58 -12.07
CA ASP A 163 -13.74 5.79 -12.80
C ASP A 163 -13.81 6.96 -11.81
N LEU A 164 -12.65 7.50 -11.42
CA LEU A 164 -12.56 8.56 -10.41
C LEU A 164 -13.21 9.86 -10.82
N LYS A 165 -13.16 10.18 -12.12
CA LYS A 165 -13.72 11.43 -12.64
C LYS A 165 -15.25 11.37 -12.65
N LYS A 166 -15.80 10.23 -13.06
CA LYS A 166 -17.24 9.98 -13.07
C LYS A 166 -17.79 9.54 -11.72
N ARG A 167 -16.92 9.14 -10.78
CA ARG A 167 -17.24 8.57 -9.46
C ARG A 167 -18.24 7.42 -9.54
N MET A 168 -17.94 6.47 -10.42
CA MET A 168 -18.82 5.32 -10.65
C MET A 168 -18.02 4.04 -10.85
N ILE A 169 -18.61 2.94 -10.41
CA ILE A 169 -18.11 1.59 -10.69
C ILE A 169 -18.29 1.31 -12.18
N THR A 170 -17.20 0.92 -12.83
CA THR A 170 -17.16 0.52 -14.24
C THR A 170 -17.10 -0.98 -14.42
N ALA A 171 -16.54 -1.72 -13.46
CA ALA A 171 -16.50 -3.17 -13.42
C ALA A 171 -16.45 -3.69 -11.98
N THR A 172 -16.93 -4.91 -11.79
CA THR A 172 -16.84 -5.65 -10.53
C THR A 172 -16.31 -7.04 -10.84
N TRP A 173 -15.29 -7.46 -10.11
CA TRP A 173 -14.71 -8.80 -10.20
C TRP A 173 -14.88 -9.52 -8.86
N ASN A 174 -15.21 -10.80 -8.92
CA ASN A 174 -15.31 -11.66 -7.75
C ASN A 174 -14.12 -12.60 -7.75
N ASP A 175 -13.35 -12.60 -6.68
CA ASP A 175 -12.25 -13.56 -6.51
C ASP A 175 -12.80 -14.76 -5.73
N ASP A 176 -13.41 -15.71 -6.44
CA ASP A 176 -14.09 -16.87 -5.85
C ASP A 176 -13.15 -17.77 -5.02
N ASP A 177 -11.84 -17.61 -5.21
CA ASP A 177 -10.82 -18.33 -4.45
C ASP A 177 -10.44 -17.61 -3.15
N ALA A 178 -10.89 -16.38 -2.91
CA ALA A 178 -10.42 -15.57 -1.80
C ALA A 178 -11.38 -15.64 -0.60
N GLU A 179 -10.87 -16.09 0.55
CA GLU A 179 -11.62 -16.10 1.82
C GLU A 179 -11.58 -14.75 2.56
N ARG A 180 -10.63 -13.87 2.21
CA ARG A 180 -10.46 -12.51 2.78
C ARG A 180 -10.09 -11.54 1.68
N HIS A 181 -10.46 -10.27 1.86
CA HIS A 181 -10.12 -9.20 0.90
C HIS A 181 -8.62 -9.19 0.56
N PRO A 182 -8.26 -9.34 -0.73
CA PRO A 182 -6.90 -9.45 -1.19
C PRO A 182 -6.27 -8.06 -1.24
N PHE A 183 -4.95 -8.03 -1.16
CA PHE A 183 -4.22 -6.85 -1.61
C PHE A 183 -4.34 -6.77 -3.12
N VAL A 184 -4.59 -5.56 -3.62
CA VAL A 184 -4.72 -5.30 -5.05
C VAL A 184 -3.59 -4.40 -5.51
N PHE A 185 -3.09 -4.66 -6.71
CA PHE A 185 -1.99 -3.90 -7.29
C PHE A 185 -2.12 -3.89 -8.81
N PHE A 186 -1.84 -2.75 -9.45
CA PHE A 186 -1.71 -2.72 -10.91
C PHE A 186 -0.28 -3.02 -11.32
N GLN A 187 -0.12 -3.75 -12.42
CA GLN A 187 1.15 -3.74 -13.14
C GLN A 187 1.41 -2.33 -13.71
N PRO A 188 2.68 -1.95 -13.97
CA PRO A 188 3.05 -0.57 -14.33
C PRO A 188 2.40 -0.04 -15.60
N ASP A 189 2.03 -0.93 -16.53
CA ASP A 189 1.33 -0.54 -17.75
C ASP A 189 -0.17 -0.31 -17.57
N GLY A 190 -0.70 -0.58 -16.36
CA GLY A 190 -2.11 -0.46 -15.99
C GLY A 190 -3.04 -1.48 -16.66
N LYS A 191 -2.52 -2.45 -17.42
CA LYS A 191 -3.34 -3.40 -18.18
C LYS A 191 -3.74 -4.63 -17.37
N VAL A 192 -2.97 -4.94 -16.34
CA VAL A 192 -3.19 -6.09 -15.48
C VAL A 192 -3.34 -5.63 -14.04
N LEU A 193 -4.42 -6.06 -13.38
CA LEU A 193 -4.52 -6.02 -11.92
C LEU A 193 -4.12 -7.38 -11.36
N LEU A 194 -3.40 -7.35 -10.24
CA LEU A 194 -3.05 -8.49 -9.42
C LEU A 194 -3.91 -8.43 -8.17
N SER A 195 -4.62 -9.52 -7.85
CA SER A 195 -5.19 -9.75 -6.53
C SER A 195 -4.36 -10.79 -5.81
N VAL A 196 -3.92 -10.48 -4.59
CA VAL A 196 -3.05 -11.34 -3.80
C VAL A 196 -3.76 -11.73 -2.51
N THR A 197 -4.10 -13.02 -2.41
CA THR A 197 -4.68 -13.64 -1.23
C THR A 197 -3.56 -14.16 -0.33
N TRP A 198 -3.78 -14.11 0.97
CA TRP A 198 -2.73 -14.24 1.96
C TRP A 198 -3.07 -15.17 3.13
N PHE A 199 -4.27 -15.76 3.10
CA PHE A 199 -4.73 -16.68 4.13
C PHE A 199 -4.81 -18.10 3.57
N SER A 200 -4.06 -19.02 4.17
CA SER A 200 -4.06 -20.44 3.82
C SER A 200 -5.44 -21.04 4.08
N PRO A 201 -6.00 -21.90 3.19
CA PRO A 201 -5.35 -22.56 2.05
C PRO A 201 -5.41 -21.78 0.73
N THR A 202 -5.97 -20.56 0.74
CA THR A 202 -6.31 -19.83 -0.48
C THR A 202 -5.21 -18.93 -1.03
N SER A 203 -4.10 -18.81 -0.31
CA SER A 203 -2.95 -17.97 -0.67
C SER A 203 -2.48 -18.16 -2.12
N GLY A 204 -2.40 -17.05 -2.84
CA GLY A 204 -2.12 -17.05 -4.25
C GLY A 204 -2.27 -15.69 -4.90
N ILE A 205 -1.97 -15.65 -6.20
CA ILE A 205 -2.14 -14.47 -7.05
C ILE A 205 -3.11 -14.80 -8.16
N ARG A 206 -4.17 -13.99 -8.29
CA ARG A 206 -5.00 -13.93 -9.49
C ARG A 206 -4.63 -12.69 -10.30
N ARG A 207 -4.73 -12.83 -11.63
CA ARG A 207 -4.42 -11.78 -12.58
C ARG A 207 -5.67 -11.45 -13.38
N TRP A 208 -5.91 -10.17 -13.61
CA TRP A 208 -7.11 -9.67 -14.27
C TRP A 208 -6.71 -8.74 -15.40
N ASP A 209 -7.20 -9.01 -16.61
CA ASP A 209 -7.05 -8.08 -17.73
C ASP A 209 -8.07 -6.95 -17.55
N VAL A 210 -7.56 -5.74 -17.33
CA VAL A 210 -8.36 -4.56 -16.97
C VAL A 210 -9.30 -4.16 -18.11
N ARG A 211 -8.87 -4.34 -19.37
CA ARG A 211 -9.63 -3.94 -20.56
C ARG A 211 -10.77 -4.92 -20.86
N THR A 212 -10.47 -6.22 -20.82
CA THR A 212 -11.43 -7.29 -21.14
C THR A 212 -12.26 -7.71 -19.94
N ARG A 213 -11.83 -7.35 -18.72
CA ARG A 213 -12.48 -7.65 -17.44
C ARG A 213 -12.57 -9.15 -17.16
N LYS A 214 -11.54 -9.88 -17.57
CA LYS A 214 -11.47 -11.34 -17.43
C LYS A 214 -10.22 -11.74 -16.67
N ALA A 215 -10.32 -12.83 -15.91
CA ALA A 215 -9.17 -13.46 -15.31
C ALA A 215 -8.18 -13.95 -16.40
N ILE A 216 -6.89 -13.76 -16.15
CA ILE A 216 -5.81 -14.18 -17.03
C ILE A 216 -5.25 -15.50 -16.49
N GLY A 217 -5.52 -16.59 -17.21
CA GLY A 217 -5.04 -17.92 -16.85
C GLY A 217 -5.61 -18.42 -15.52
N VAL A 218 -4.92 -19.39 -14.92
CA VAL A 218 -5.26 -19.94 -13.60
C VAL A 218 -4.53 -19.18 -12.49
N PRO A 219 -5.10 -19.08 -11.27
CA PRO A 219 -4.41 -18.51 -10.13
C PRO A 219 -3.11 -19.25 -9.83
N VAL A 220 -2.08 -18.50 -9.46
CA VAL A 220 -0.81 -19.06 -8.99
C VAL A 220 -0.93 -19.25 -7.49
N LYS A 221 -0.95 -20.51 -7.03
CA LYS A 221 -1.04 -20.83 -5.61
C LYS A 221 0.36 -20.94 -5.01
N PHE A 222 0.51 -20.48 -3.78
CA PHE A 222 1.73 -20.67 -2.99
C PHE A 222 1.35 -20.82 -1.52
N HIS A 223 2.14 -21.58 -0.78
CA HIS A 223 1.99 -21.63 0.66
C HIS A 223 2.53 -20.32 1.24
N ALA A 224 1.63 -19.54 1.84
CA ALA A 224 1.99 -18.35 2.60
C ALA A 224 1.01 -18.19 3.75
N ASN A 225 1.57 -18.15 4.96
CA ASN A 225 0.84 -17.76 6.17
C ASN A 225 1.07 -16.28 6.52
N GLY A 226 1.72 -15.51 5.64
CA GLY A 226 2.01 -14.08 5.84
C GLY A 226 1.44 -13.17 4.77
N LEU A 227 1.58 -11.86 5.00
CA LEU A 227 0.98 -10.83 4.15
C LEU A 227 1.86 -10.57 2.92
N PRO A 228 1.28 -10.45 1.71
CA PRO A 228 1.97 -9.86 0.56
C PRO A 228 2.13 -8.37 0.86
N THR A 229 3.38 -7.93 0.95
CA THR A 229 3.68 -6.62 1.54
C THR A 229 3.95 -5.56 0.48
N ALA A 230 4.51 -5.93 -0.68
CA ALA A 230 4.77 -4.99 -1.77
C ALA A 230 4.92 -5.66 -3.13
N ILE A 231 4.61 -4.93 -4.20
CA ILE A 231 4.94 -5.31 -5.59
C ILE A 231 6.08 -4.43 -6.10
N ALA A 232 7.03 -5.05 -6.80
CA ALA A 232 8.13 -4.33 -7.43
C ALA A 232 7.60 -3.38 -8.52
N PRO A 233 8.19 -2.19 -8.72
CA PRO A 233 7.72 -1.22 -9.71
C PRO A 233 7.81 -1.69 -11.17
N ASP A 234 8.43 -2.83 -11.45
CA ASP A 234 8.39 -3.46 -12.77
C ASP A 234 7.13 -4.33 -13.00
N GLY A 235 6.35 -4.59 -11.95
CA GLY A 235 5.16 -5.44 -11.94
C GLY A 235 5.43 -6.92 -12.13
N LYS A 236 6.69 -7.34 -12.15
CA LYS A 236 7.10 -8.72 -12.44
C LYS A 236 7.37 -9.52 -11.18
N SER A 237 7.70 -8.84 -10.08
CA SER A 237 8.00 -9.49 -8.82
C SER A 237 7.24 -8.89 -7.65
N PHE A 238 7.05 -9.68 -6.60
CA PHE A 238 6.42 -9.25 -5.35
C PHE A 238 7.20 -9.76 -4.15
N VAL A 239 7.10 -9.06 -3.03
CA VAL A 239 7.65 -9.47 -1.75
C VAL A 239 6.55 -10.06 -0.90
N LEU A 240 6.84 -11.23 -0.36
CA LEU A 240 5.97 -11.99 0.52
C LEU A 240 6.68 -12.25 1.84
N GLU A 241 5.99 -11.97 2.93
CA GLU A 241 6.39 -12.43 4.26
C GLU A 241 5.92 -13.86 4.50
N ASP A 242 6.80 -14.67 5.06
CA ASP A 242 6.44 -15.95 5.68
C ASP A 242 6.43 -15.78 7.21
N ARG A 243 5.23 -15.75 7.80
CA ARG A 243 5.07 -15.56 9.25
C ARG A 243 5.53 -16.74 10.11
N ASP A 244 5.73 -17.92 9.50
CA ASP A 244 6.24 -19.07 10.26
C ASP A 244 7.76 -18.97 10.44
N THR A 245 8.44 -18.22 9.57
CA THR A 245 9.90 -18.12 9.55
C THR A 245 10.45 -16.70 9.68
N ASP A 246 9.57 -15.69 9.74
CA ASP A 246 9.88 -14.24 9.69
C ASP A 246 10.73 -13.82 8.47
N ASN A 247 10.81 -14.67 7.45
CA ASN A 247 11.59 -14.42 6.26
C ASN A 247 10.77 -13.69 5.20
N LEU A 248 11.45 -12.82 4.47
CA LEU A 248 10.92 -12.21 3.26
C LEU A 248 11.41 -12.98 2.04
N SER A 249 10.51 -13.22 1.09
CA SER A 249 10.83 -13.82 -0.20
C SER A 249 10.43 -12.89 -1.34
N LEU A 250 11.35 -12.67 -2.27
CA LEU A 250 11.07 -12.04 -3.56
C LEU A 250 10.67 -13.13 -4.55
N ARG A 251 9.50 -12.99 -5.17
CA ARG A 251 8.91 -14.01 -6.04
C ARG A 251 8.43 -13.43 -7.35
N ASP A 252 8.40 -14.26 -8.38
CA ASP A 252 7.85 -13.90 -9.70
C ASP A 252 6.31 -13.93 -9.67
N VAL A 253 5.68 -12.87 -10.18
CA VAL A 253 4.21 -12.70 -10.17
C VAL A 253 3.50 -13.73 -11.06
N VAL A 254 4.15 -14.20 -12.13
CA VAL A 254 3.53 -15.08 -13.13
C VAL A 254 3.59 -16.55 -12.71
N THR A 255 4.68 -16.94 -12.05
CA THR A 255 5.00 -18.33 -11.73
C THR A 255 4.93 -18.62 -10.24
N GLY A 256 5.04 -17.60 -9.38
CA GLY A 256 5.14 -17.76 -7.91
C GLY A 256 6.51 -18.26 -7.45
N ASN A 257 7.43 -18.51 -8.38
CA ASN A 257 8.75 -19.06 -8.09
C ASN A 257 9.57 -18.07 -7.26
N LEU A 258 10.37 -18.62 -6.34
CA LEU A 258 11.34 -17.88 -5.55
C LEU A 258 12.43 -17.31 -6.45
N ILE A 259 12.63 -16.00 -6.39
CA ILE A 259 13.72 -15.28 -7.05
C ILE A 259 14.88 -15.09 -6.07
N ALA A 260 14.58 -14.64 -4.85
CA ALA A 260 15.57 -14.41 -3.80
C ALA A 260 14.93 -14.48 -2.41
N GLU A 261 15.74 -14.85 -1.42
CA GLU A 261 15.42 -14.70 0.00
C GLU A 261 16.02 -13.40 0.53
N LEU A 262 15.32 -12.77 1.47
CA LEU A 262 15.71 -11.52 2.11
C LEU A 262 15.81 -11.76 3.64
N PRO A 263 16.89 -12.44 4.10
CA PRO A 263 16.98 -12.92 5.48
C PRO A 263 17.42 -11.85 6.48
N GLY A 264 16.94 -11.97 7.71
CA GLY A 264 17.60 -11.37 8.87
C GLY A 264 16.76 -10.42 9.71
N HIS A 265 15.48 -10.23 9.42
CA HIS A 265 14.58 -9.79 10.49
C HIS A 265 14.39 -10.95 11.47
N GLU A 266 14.36 -10.64 12.76
CA GLU A 266 14.23 -11.64 13.85
C GLU A 266 12.80 -11.72 14.39
N ILE A 267 11.92 -10.89 13.83
CA ILE A 267 10.51 -10.79 14.16
C ILE A 267 9.73 -10.39 12.90
N PHE A 268 8.43 -10.62 12.93
CA PHE A 268 7.52 -10.34 11.83
C PHE A 268 7.60 -8.90 11.30
N ILE A 269 7.33 -8.78 10.01
CA ILE A 269 7.50 -7.58 9.21
C ILE A 269 6.23 -6.74 9.27
N GLN A 270 6.41 -5.44 9.49
CA GLN A 270 5.33 -4.46 9.56
C GLN A 270 5.14 -3.73 8.24
N SER A 271 6.23 -3.44 7.52
CA SER A 271 6.16 -2.69 6.27
C SER A 271 7.26 -3.07 5.30
N VAL A 272 6.93 -3.04 4.02
CA VAL A 272 7.87 -3.19 2.91
C VAL A 272 7.54 -2.13 1.86
N ALA A 273 8.56 -1.45 1.35
CA ALA A 273 8.41 -0.44 0.32
C ALA A 273 9.53 -0.56 -0.72
N PHE A 274 9.17 -0.55 -2.00
CA PHE A 274 10.15 -0.39 -3.09
C PHE A 274 10.36 1.10 -3.40
N SER A 275 11.58 1.48 -3.76
CA SER A 275 11.83 2.72 -4.46
C SER A 275 11.19 2.67 -5.84
N LYS A 276 10.73 3.81 -6.39
CA LYS A 276 10.05 3.86 -7.69
C LYS A 276 10.88 3.32 -8.85
N ASP A 277 12.20 3.41 -8.78
CA ASP A 277 13.13 2.86 -9.78
C ASP A 277 13.39 1.35 -9.62
N GLY A 278 12.83 0.74 -8.57
CA GLY A 278 12.93 -0.69 -8.27
C GLY A 278 14.32 -1.14 -7.81
N ARG A 279 15.26 -0.22 -7.57
CA ARG A 279 16.66 -0.55 -7.20
C ARG A 279 16.87 -0.71 -5.70
N THR A 280 15.94 -0.21 -4.90
CA THR A 280 16.05 -0.21 -3.44
C THR A 280 14.75 -0.74 -2.85
N LEU A 281 14.87 -1.59 -1.84
CA LEU A 281 13.78 -2.06 -1.01
C LEU A 281 14.06 -1.61 0.43
N ALA A 282 13.03 -1.14 1.13
CA ALA A 282 13.09 -0.90 2.56
C ALA A 282 12.10 -1.83 3.27
N THR A 283 12.52 -2.38 4.40
CA THR A 283 11.71 -3.28 5.23
C THR A 283 11.78 -2.81 6.67
N SER A 284 10.67 -2.91 7.41
CA SER A 284 10.65 -2.64 8.85
C SER A 284 9.93 -3.75 9.61
N ASP A 285 10.40 -4.06 10.80
CA ASP A 285 9.84 -5.12 11.64
C ASP A 285 9.13 -4.58 12.90
N GLY A 286 8.58 -5.51 13.68
CA GLY A 286 7.91 -5.27 14.94
C GLY A 286 8.78 -4.71 16.08
N ASP A 287 10.09 -4.57 15.88
CA ASP A 287 11.00 -3.90 16.82
C ASP A 287 11.43 -2.50 16.31
N GLY A 288 10.87 -2.04 15.19
CA GLY A 288 11.18 -0.76 14.59
C GLY A 288 12.52 -0.74 13.85
N VAL A 289 13.16 -1.88 13.63
CA VAL A 289 14.39 -1.98 12.84
C VAL A 289 14.03 -1.82 11.37
N THR A 290 14.65 -0.84 10.73
CA THR A 290 14.51 -0.63 9.27
C THR A 290 15.76 -1.12 8.55
N LYS A 291 15.59 -2.00 7.56
CA LYS A 291 16.67 -2.47 6.67
C LYS A 291 16.49 -1.94 5.25
N ILE A 292 17.60 -1.69 4.58
CA ILE A 292 17.66 -1.24 3.19
C ILE A 292 18.41 -2.28 2.35
N TRP A 293 17.79 -2.69 1.24
CA TRP A 293 18.31 -3.72 0.36
C TRP A 293 18.55 -3.14 -1.02
N ALA A 294 19.71 -3.43 -1.60
CA ALA A 294 19.95 -3.18 -3.01
C ALA A 294 19.30 -4.30 -3.83
N VAL A 295 18.27 -3.95 -4.59
CA VAL A 295 17.61 -4.86 -5.53
C VAL A 295 18.43 -4.83 -6.82
N ARG A 296 19.41 -5.72 -6.90
CA ARG A 296 20.17 -5.91 -8.13
C ARG A 296 19.33 -6.78 -9.06
N GLN A 297 18.96 -6.26 -10.23
CA GLN A 297 18.51 -7.14 -11.29
C GLN A 297 19.62 -8.18 -11.53
N PRO A 298 19.30 -9.48 -11.64
CA PRO A 298 20.29 -10.42 -12.17
C PRO A 298 20.71 -9.88 -13.53
N LEU A 299 22.03 -9.82 -13.77
CA LEU A 299 22.57 -9.57 -15.11
C LEU A 299 21.91 -10.60 -16.02
N THR A 300 20.95 -10.16 -16.84
CA THR A 300 20.39 -11.02 -17.89
C THR A 300 21.55 -11.39 -18.79
N LYS A 301 21.90 -12.67 -18.80
CA LYS A 301 22.87 -13.27 -19.70
C LYS A 301 22.34 -13.31 -21.13
#